data_AF-A0A1Y6MHZ6-F1
#
_entry.id   AF-A0A1Y6MHZ6-F1
#
_cell.length_a   1.000
_cell.length_b   1.000
_cell.length_c   1.000
_cell.angle_alpha   90.00
_cell.angle_beta   90.00
_cell.angle_gamma   90.00
#
_symmetry.space_group_name_H-M   'P 1'
#
loop_
_entity.id
_entity.type
_entity.pdbx_description
1 polymer ?
#
loop_
_entity_poly.entity_id
_entity_poly.type
_entity_poly.pdbx_seq_one_letter_code
_entity_poly.pdbx_strand_id
1 'polypeptide(L)'
;MKTHSCNATNMSLRNPAVVMQPKKLGAMHQNRLSFVRILIRRMANQQWKITPTVWNISSQGYGIAQYRLDTPNQHYHLVVFSNAINDEDRNDRVIAEKWDVTFALVIGDVDDVLFDQLHNNVPLQEAGRLSSQVLVLARANKSVRIFNHLIEKLAQGQQPDTQLLADVGYILRTTAVYGNGKFGIADFELLEDNPDLSLSFSAQMCAVYILRQFSLDWVHFLAQQQANGNATTLARPLQRYLGIGNATGLGMAPYLIRHPRIIDQWMTTRETAIAIAMANPITPTSRLQLAPLLQRAIEHLHQITTIDVYQRQLNAVAITELQTILEQLIFSSTDDGNWQQLLAKYHLMSQETQEILTACILELYPEQVDMLENNFNADETLSLSTGICVSDLILLLQQRYQWALEIDFYQPLNHYWFWYRSKDKEEPRIGIRGQEVGEEKELALDIARQVFFLYQELQRASPQETLATFLLKHPQYRAIARRTWTLGQCAMGDIQINILDKHTLPIHLLRCKLAIFGATKFDPRSDRWLRVTFFQGAPLSDELHPDEWLFPLLPTTATDIKEFP
;
A
#
# COMPACT_ATOMS: atom_id res chain seq x y z
N MET A 1 -25.29 -14.44 -6.33
CA MET A 1 -25.22 -14.96 -4.95
C MET A 1 -24.83 -16.44 -4.98
N LYS A 2 -23.57 -16.75 -4.69
CA LYS A 2 -23.13 -18.09 -4.28
C LYS A 2 -22.51 -17.93 -2.91
N THR A 3 -23.24 -18.31 -1.88
CA THR A 3 -22.75 -18.41 -0.50
C THR A 3 -21.88 -19.64 -0.41
N HIS A 4 -20.55 -19.45 -0.44
CA HIS A 4 -19.63 -20.50 -0.04
C HIS A 4 -19.73 -20.67 1.47
N SER A 5 -20.42 -21.75 1.87
CA SER A 5 -20.47 -22.25 3.23
C SER A 5 -19.11 -22.89 3.55
N CYS A 6 -18.29 -22.18 4.33
CA CYS A 6 -17.24 -22.80 5.15
C CYS A 6 -17.79 -22.90 6.57
N ASN A 7 -17.61 -24.04 7.22
CA ASN A 7 -18.12 -24.36 8.56
C ASN A 7 -17.87 -23.21 9.56
N ALA A 8 -18.94 -22.52 9.96
CA ALA A 8 -18.90 -21.41 10.89
C ALA A 8 -18.82 -21.91 12.34
N THR A 9 -17.62 -22.11 12.85
CA THR A 9 -17.33 -21.59 14.19
C THR A 9 -17.58 -20.09 14.14
N ASN A 10 -18.35 -19.54 15.09
CA ASN A 10 -18.66 -18.11 15.18
C ASN A 10 -17.37 -17.30 15.38
N MET A 11 -16.66 -17.02 14.29
CA MET A 11 -15.44 -16.21 14.28
C MET A 11 -15.87 -14.74 14.34
N SER A 12 -15.79 -14.15 15.54
CA SER A 12 -16.07 -12.72 15.71
C SER A 12 -14.88 -11.90 15.20
N LEU A 13 -15.13 -11.04 14.21
CA LEU A 13 -14.17 -10.02 13.80
C LEU A 13 -13.91 -9.05 14.96
N ARG A 14 -12.73 -8.41 14.98
CA ARG A 14 -12.44 -7.35 15.96
C ARG A 14 -13.38 -6.17 15.72
N ASN A 15 -13.71 -5.45 16.80
CA ASN A 15 -14.67 -4.33 16.74
C ASN A 15 -14.16 -3.24 15.78
N PRO A 16 -14.97 -2.77 14.82
CA PRO A 16 -14.61 -1.67 13.92
C PRO A 16 -14.19 -0.39 14.64
N ALA A 17 -14.75 -0.12 15.83
CA ALA A 17 -14.34 1.01 16.66
C ALA A 17 -12.89 0.94 17.15
N VAL A 18 -12.24 -0.23 17.05
CA VAL A 18 -10.80 -0.41 17.30
C VAL A 18 -10.04 -0.44 15.98
N VAL A 19 -10.48 -1.27 15.03
CA VAL A 19 -9.77 -1.51 13.76
C VAL A 19 -9.69 -0.25 12.90
N MET A 20 -10.80 0.48 12.79
CA MET A 20 -10.95 1.62 11.88
C MET A 20 -10.44 2.94 12.45
N GLN A 21 -9.76 2.91 13.60
CA GLN A 21 -9.10 4.10 14.15
C GLN A 21 -7.81 4.42 13.38
N PRO A 22 -7.51 5.70 13.08
CA PRO A 22 -6.33 6.09 12.32
C PRO A 22 -5.02 5.53 12.89
N LYS A 23 -4.83 5.57 14.22
CA LYS A 23 -3.61 5.06 14.84
C LYS A 23 -3.42 3.55 14.62
N LYS A 24 -4.50 2.76 14.65
CA LYS A 24 -4.48 1.32 14.40
C LYS A 24 -4.14 1.03 12.94
N LEU A 25 -4.86 1.67 12.02
CA LEU A 25 -4.62 1.58 10.58
C LEU A 25 -3.20 2.02 10.20
N GLY A 26 -2.69 3.05 10.88
CA GLY A 26 -1.36 3.59 10.67
C GLY A 26 -0.23 2.71 11.21
N ALA A 27 -0.50 1.77 12.11
CA ALA A 27 0.51 0.84 12.63
C ALA A 27 0.62 -0.45 11.80
N MET A 28 -0.21 -0.60 10.75
CA MET A 28 -0.22 -1.80 9.91
C MET A 28 1.12 -2.00 9.19
N HIS A 29 1.50 -3.28 9.05
CA HIS A 29 2.63 -3.73 8.25
C HIS A 29 2.13 -4.59 7.07
N GLN A 30 3.01 -4.78 6.08
CA GLN A 30 2.74 -5.77 5.05
C GLN A 30 2.49 -7.15 5.68
N ASN A 31 1.69 -7.96 5.02
CA ASN A 31 1.40 -9.34 5.41
C ASN A 31 1.08 -10.16 4.16
N ARG A 32 0.81 -11.44 4.33
CA ARG A 32 0.48 -12.38 3.25
C ARG A 32 -0.62 -11.90 2.27
N LEU A 33 -1.56 -11.06 2.71
CA LEU A 33 -2.63 -10.51 1.84
C LEU A 33 -2.29 -9.14 1.23
N SER A 34 -1.08 -8.63 1.43
CA SER A 34 -0.65 -7.42 0.75
C SER A 34 -0.50 -7.65 -0.76
N PHE A 35 -0.83 -6.65 -1.58
CA PHE A 35 -0.93 -6.80 -3.04
C PHE A 35 0.36 -7.28 -3.70
N VAL A 36 1.53 -6.79 -3.27
CA VAL A 36 2.81 -7.31 -3.77
C VAL A 36 3.03 -8.79 -3.42
N ARG A 37 2.54 -9.26 -2.25
CA ARG A 37 2.66 -10.67 -1.83
C ARG A 37 1.75 -11.55 -2.67
N ILE A 38 0.49 -11.13 -2.87
CA ILE A 38 -0.47 -11.82 -3.74
C ILE A 38 0.07 -11.92 -5.17
N LEU A 39 0.58 -10.82 -5.72
CA LEU A 39 1.12 -10.79 -7.08
C LEU A 39 2.27 -11.78 -7.26
N ILE A 40 3.27 -11.77 -6.38
CA ILE A 40 4.43 -12.66 -6.51
C ILE A 40 4.03 -14.13 -6.35
N ARG A 41 3.14 -14.46 -5.39
CA ARG A 41 2.61 -15.83 -5.29
C ARG A 41 1.90 -16.25 -6.56
N ARG A 42 1.07 -15.38 -7.13
CA ARG A 42 0.38 -15.64 -8.41
C ARG A 42 1.38 -15.89 -9.53
N MET A 43 2.38 -15.02 -9.67
CA MET A 43 3.44 -15.16 -10.66
C MET A 43 4.19 -16.48 -10.52
N ALA A 44 4.54 -16.88 -9.29
CA ALA A 44 5.23 -18.14 -9.02
C ALA A 44 4.34 -19.35 -9.35
N ASN A 45 3.11 -19.38 -8.82
CA ASN A 45 2.17 -20.50 -8.99
C ASN A 45 1.75 -20.71 -10.44
N GLN A 46 1.64 -19.61 -11.20
CA GLN A 46 1.27 -19.63 -12.62
C GLN A 46 2.48 -19.61 -13.56
N GLN A 47 3.70 -19.69 -13.01
CA GLN A 47 4.96 -19.70 -13.77
C GLN A 47 5.08 -18.56 -14.78
N TRP A 48 4.70 -17.34 -14.37
CA TRP A 48 4.84 -16.15 -15.22
C TRP A 48 6.30 -15.91 -15.55
N LYS A 49 6.57 -15.43 -16.76
CA LYS A 49 7.94 -15.22 -17.25
C LYS A 49 8.15 -13.77 -17.66
N ILE A 50 9.22 -13.17 -17.14
CA ILE A 50 9.67 -11.83 -17.55
C ILE A 50 10.92 -12.01 -18.43
N THR A 51 10.93 -11.42 -19.62
CA THR A 51 12.07 -11.50 -20.55
C THR A 51 12.36 -10.13 -21.16
N PRO A 52 13.61 -9.64 -21.16
CA PRO A 52 13.96 -8.44 -21.89
C PRO A 52 13.86 -8.71 -23.40
N THR A 53 13.10 -7.89 -24.12
CA THR A 53 12.88 -8.02 -25.58
C THR A 53 13.55 -6.91 -26.38
N VAL A 54 13.74 -5.73 -25.79
CA VAL A 54 14.50 -4.62 -26.40
C VAL A 54 15.46 -4.06 -25.37
N TRP A 55 16.72 -3.87 -25.77
CA TRP A 55 17.73 -3.16 -24.98
C TRP A 55 18.51 -2.20 -25.86
N ASN A 56 18.00 -0.97 -26.01
CA ASN A 56 18.63 0.12 -26.74
C ASN A 56 19.03 1.23 -25.75
N ILE A 57 19.93 0.89 -24.84
CA ILE A 57 20.48 1.79 -23.82
C ILE A 57 21.94 2.10 -24.19
N SER A 58 22.26 3.38 -24.33
CA SER A 58 23.61 3.89 -24.60
C SER A 58 24.58 3.58 -23.45
N SER A 59 25.89 3.69 -23.70
CA SER A 59 26.91 3.50 -22.65
C SER A 59 26.81 4.50 -21.50
N GLN A 60 26.12 5.62 -21.69
CA GLN A 60 25.78 6.60 -20.66
C GLN A 60 24.53 6.24 -19.85
N GLY A 61 23.80 5.18 -20.23
CA GLY A 61 22.64 4.68 -19.53
C GLY A 61 21.30 5.25 -20.00
N TYR A 62 21.26 5.94 -21.13
CA TYR A 62 20.04 6.56 -21.68
C TYR A 62 19.53 5.83 -22.92
N GLY A 63 18.22 5.77 -23.09
CA GLY A 63 17.58 5.10 -24.22
C GLY A 63 16.32 4.35 -23.80
N ILE A 64 16.06 3.22 -24.46
CA ILE A 64 14.81 2.48 -24.37
C ILE A 64 15.07 1.02 -24.01
N ALA A 65 14.30 0.48 -23.07
CA ALA A 65 14.26 -0.95 -22.76
C ALA A 65 12.81 -1.46 -22.77
N GLN A 66 12.61 -2.70 -23.17
CA GLN A 66 11.32 -3.38 -23.16
C GLN A 66 11.44 -4.72 -22.47
N TYR A 67 10.49 -5.02 -21.60
CA TYR A 67 10.32 -6.32 -20.96
C TYR A 67 8.97 -6.89 -21.36
N ARG A 68 8.97 -8.11 -21.85
CA ARG A 68 7.77 -8.91 -22.06
C ARG A 68 7.46 -9.70 -20.79
N LEU A 69 6.20 -9.66 -20.36
CA LEU A 69 5.65 -10.52 -19.33
C LEU A 69 4.69 -11.50 -20.00
N ASP A 70 4.99 -12.79 -19.92
CA ASP A 70 4.09 -13.87 -20.37
C ASP A 70 3.36 -14.48 -19.16
N THR A 71 2.04 -14.57 -19.27
CA THR A 71 1.15 -15.28 -18.33
C THR A 71 0.51 -16.48 -19.05
N PRO A 72 -0.20 -17.38 -18.35
CA PRO A 72 -0.96 -18.44 -19.00
C PRO A 72 -2.09 -17.94 -19.91
N ASN A 73 -2.56 -16.71 -19.70
CA ASN A 73 -3.75 -16.18 -20.37
C ASN A 73 -3.39 -15.25 -21.53
N GLN A 74 -2.33 -14.45 -21.38
CA GLN A 74 -1.95 -13.41 -22.34
C GLN A 74 -0.54 -12.87 -22.04
N HIS A 75 -0.11 -11.84 -22.78
CA HIS A 75 1.17 -11.18 -22.55
C HIS A 75 1.01 -9.67 -22.41
N TYR A 76 2.02 -9.08 -21.78
CA TYR A 76 2.11 -7.65 -21.49
C TYR A 76 3.52 -7.15 -21.79
N HIS A 77 3.67 -5.85 -21.96
CA HIS A 77 4.97 -5.22 -22.13
C HIS A 77 5.16 -4.05 -21.18
N LEU A 78 6.27 -4.04 -20.45
CA LEU A 78 6.77 -2.83 -19.80
C LEU A 78 7.73 -2.14 -20.77
N VAL A 79 7.39 -0.93 -21.21
CA VAL A 79 8.26 -0.08 -22.03
C VAL A 79 8.86 1.00 -21.14
N VAL A 80 10.18 1.09 -21.10
CA VAL A 80 10.95 1.95 -20.21
C VAL A 80 11.77 2.94 -21.03
N PHE A 81 11.62 4.22 -20.73
CA PHE A 81 12.37 5.33 -21.32
C PHE A 81 13.30 5.92 -20.26
N SER A 82 14.61 5.81 -20.47
CA SER A 82 15.67 6.36 -19.62
C SER A 82 16.24 7.63 -20.24
N ASN A 83 16.14 8.75 -19.52
CA ASN A 83 16.47 10.08 -20.03
C ASN A 83 17.68 10.70 -19.31
N ALA A 84 18.44 11.51 -20.04
CA ALA A 84 19.45 12.38 -19.46
C ALA A 84 18.79 13.55 -18.73
N ILE A 85 19.14 13.72 -17.47
CA ILE A 85 18.74 14.86 -16.65
C ILE A 85 19.90 15.37 -15.81
N ASN A 86 19.98 16.69 -15.67
CA ASN A 86 20.92 17.37 -14.79
C ASN A 86 20.59 17.09 -13.32
N ASP A 87 21.60 17.09 -12.44
CA ASP A 87 21.40 16.81 -11.02
C ASP A 87 20.47 17.82 -10.34
N GLU A 88 20.52 19.09 -10.75
CA GLU A 88 19.67 20.16 -10.22
C GLU A 88 18.18 20.00 -10.59
N ASP A 89 17.89 19.28 -11.68
CA ASP A 89 16.53 19.00 -12.14
C ASP A 89 15.89 17.82 -11.38
N ARG A 90 16.66 17.07 -10.58
CA ARG A 90 16.16 15.90 -9.82
C ARG A 90 15.41 16.34 -8.58
N ASN A 91 14.10 16.09 -8.57
CA ASN A 91 13.24 16.37 -7.43
C ASN A 91 12.45 15.13 -6.99
N ASP A 92 12.38 14.94 -5.67
CA ASP A 92 11.66 13.86 -5.00
C ASP A 92 10.14 14.03 -5.02
N ARG A 93 9.66 15.20 -5.46
CA ARG A 93 8.25 15.56 -5.46
C ARG A 93 7.59 15.17 -6.77
N VAL A 94 6.31 14.83 -6.67
CA VAL A 94 5.44 14.55 -7.82
C VAL A 94 5.32 15.75 -8.76
N ILE A 95 5.62 16.97 -8.29
CA ILE A 95 5.58 18.20 -9.08
C ILE A 95 6.77 18.39 -10.02
N ALA A 96 7.77 17.50 -10.01
CA ALA A 96 8.91 17.56 -10.93
C ALA A 96 8.44 17.62 -12.40
N GLU A 97 9.33 18.06 -13.29
CA GLU A 97 9.06 18.12 -14.74
C GLU A 97 9.90 17.13 -15.54
N LYS A 98 10.95 16.59 -14.93
CA LYS A 98 11.84 15.61 -15.56
C LYS A 98 12.14 14.48 -14.60
N TRP A 99 12.35 13.30 -15.16
CA TRP A 99 12.64 12.07 -14.42
C TRP A 99 13.70 11.25 -15.13
N ASP A 100 14.51 10.52 -14.35
CA ASP A 100 15.54 9.63 -14.92
C ASP A 100 14.86 8.55 -15.77
N VAL A 101 13.70 8.06 -15.32
CA VAL A 101 12.95 6.99 -15.97
C VAL A 101 11.46 7.30 -16.03
N THR A 102 10.85 7.11 -17.19
CA THR A 102 9.40 7.03 -17.36
C THR A 102 9.04 5.70 -18.00
N PHE A 103 7.88 5.12 -17.67
CA PHE A 103 7.54 3.79 -18.15
C PHE A 103 6.04 3.58 -18.25
N ALA A 104 5.67 2.65 -19.13
CA ALA A 104 4.29 2.23 -19.35
C ALA A 104 4.15 0.71 -19.35
N LEU A 105 3.13 0.19 -18.68
CA LEU A 105 2.72 -1.23 -18.81
C LEU A 105 1.57 -1.30 -19.81
N VAL A 106 1.73 -2.15 -20.82
CA VAL A 106 0.81 -2.27 -21.96
C VAL A 106 0.29 -3.69 -22.03
N ILE A 107 -1.00 -3.85 -22.32
CA ILE A 107 -1.62 -5.14 -22.63
C ILE A 107 -1.40 -5.51 -24.10
N GLY A 108 -0.96 -6.74 -24.37
CA GLY A 108 -0.73 -7.22 -25.72
C GLY A 108 0.61 -6.77 -26.33
N ASP A 109 0.71 -6.84 -27.65
CA ASP A 109 1.91 -6.48 -28.41
C ASP A 109 2.08 -4.96 -28.53
N VAL A 110 3.34 -4.54 -28.65
CA VAL A 110 3.71 -3.15 -28.94
C VAL A 110 4.19 -3.11 -30.39
N ASP A 111 3.28 -2.81 -31.31
CA ASP A 111 3.64 -2.57 -32.72
C ASP A 111 4.36 -1.21 -32.88
N ASP A 112 4.92 -0.96 -34.07
CA ASP A 112 5.68 0.26 -34.34
C ASP A 112 4.85 1.54 -34.11
N VAL A 113 3.54 1.49 -34.40
CA VAL A 113 2.63 2.63 -34.22
C VAL A 113 2.42 2.93 -32.74
N LEU A 114 2.13 1.91 -31.94
CA LEU A 114 1.96 2.05 -30.50
C LEU A 114 3.29 2.44 -29.85
N PHE A 115 4.41 1.88 -30.31
CA PHE A 115 5.73 2.25 -29.85
C PHE A 115 6.00 3.75 -30.06
N ASP A 116 5.76 4.28 -31.26
CA ASP A 116 5.93 5.69 -31.57
C ASP A 116 5.02 6.57 -30.70
N GLN A 117 3.77 6.14 -30.44
CA GLN A 117 2.86 6.83 -29.53
C GLN A 117 3.42 6.87 -28.11
N LEU A 118 3.90 5.74 -27.59
CA LEU A 118 4.48 5.63 -26.25
C LEU A 118 5.72 6.52 -26.15
N HIS A 119 6.63 6.45 -27.12
CA HIS A 119 7.86 7.24 -27.14
C HIS A 119 7.59 8.74 -27.07
N ASN A 120 6.60 9.22 -27.82
CA ASN A 120 6.27 10.64 -27.88
C ASN A 120 5.44 11.13 -26.67
N ASN A 121 4.73 10.25 -25.96
CA ASN A 121 3.76 10.67 -24.93
C ASN A 121 4.09 10.24 -23.50
N VAL A 122 4.74 9.09 -23.29
CA VAL A 122 5.08 8.59 -21.94
C VAL A 122 6.00 9.56 -21.20
N PRO A 123 7.07 10.13 -21.80
CA PRO A 123 7.91 11.10 -21.12
C PRO A 123 7.20 12.41 -20.76
N LEU A 124 6.13 12.79 -21.49
CA LEU A 124 5.39 14.05 -21.28
C LEU A 124 4.47 14.03 -20.05
N GLN A 125 4.16 12.84 -19.50
CA GLN A 125 3.33 12.66 -18.30
C GLN A 125 2.00 13.44 -18.39
N GLU A 126 1.81 14.48 -17.58
CA GLU A 126 0.56 15.26 -17.56
C GLU A 126 0.21 15.92 -18.91
N ALA A 127 1.22 16.24 -19.72
CA ALA A 127 1.04 16.83 -21.05
C ALA A 127 0.82 15.79 -22.16
N GLY A 128 1.13 14.51 -21.91
CA GLY A 128 0.99 13.42 -22.88
C GLY A 128 -0.41 12.84 -22.91
N ARG A 129 -0.76 12.15 -24.00
CA ARG A 129 -1.99 11.35 -24.10
C ARG A 129 -1.68 9.97 -24.63
N LEU A 130 -2.33 8.97 -24.04
CA LEU A 130 -2.10 7.56 -24.29
C LEU A 130 -3.40 6.89 -24.75
N SER A 131 -3.35 5.57 -24.92
CA SER A 131 -4.48 4.74 -25.31
C SER A 131 -4.91 3.82 -24.16
N SER A 132 -6.12 3.28 -24.29
CA SER A 132 -6.68 2.29 -23.36
C SER A 132 -5.91 0.95 -23.34
N GLN A 133 -4.93 0.74 -24.23
CA GLN A 133 -4.01 -0.41 -24.16
C GLN A 133 -2.94 -0.20 -23.08
N VAL A 134 -2.69 1.04 -22.66
CA VAL A 134 -1.75 1.32 -21.58
C VAL A 134 -2.49 1.11 -20.26
N LEU A 135 -2.07 0.12 -19.47
CA LEU A 135 -2.65 -0.18 -18.16
C LEU A 135 -2.05 0.71 -17.06
N VAL A 136 -0.76 1.03 -17.17
CA VAL A 136 -0.03 1.81 -16.17
C VAL A 136 0.83 2.86 -16.86
N LEU A 137 0.83 4.07 -16.33
CA LEU A 137 1.82 5.11 -16.62
C LEU A 137 2.52 5.50 -15.33
N ALA A 138 3.85 5.56 -15.35
CA ALA A 138 4.61 5.85 -14.15
C ALA A 138 5.96 6.49 -14.43
N ARG A 139 6.59 6.97 -13.35
CA ARG A 139 7.88 7.66 -13.39
C ARG A 139 8.70 7.41 -12.14
N ALA A 140 10.03 7.40 -12.32
CA ALA A 140 10.99 7.13 -11.26
C ALA A 140 12.28 7.93 -11.43
N ASN A 141 12.93 8.21 -10.30
CA ASN A 141 14.25 8.84 -10.23
C ASN A 141 15.25 7.85 -9.62
N LYS A 142 16.51 7.94 -10.04
CA LYS A 142 17.58 7.13 -9.46
C LYS A 142 18.00 7.71 -8.10
N SER A 143 18.30 6.83 -7.16
CA SER A 143 19.02 7.23 -5.95
C SER A 143 20.48 7.41 -6.30
N VAL A 144 20.87 8.63 -6.70
CA VAL A 144 22.19 8.95 -7.30
C VAL A 144 23.35 8.35 -6.50
N ARG A 145 23.32 8.49 -5.16
CA ARG A 145 24.37 7.97 -4.28
C ARG A 145 24.55 6.45 -4.39
N ILE A 146 23.45 5.69 -4.39
CA ILE A 146 23.48 4.23 -4.50
C ILE A 146 23.81 3.79 -5.91
N PHE A 147 23.20 4.45 -6.88
CA PHE A 147 23.36 4.14 -8.29
C PHE A 147 24.82 4.21 -8.72
N ASN A 148 25.50 5.32 -8.42
CA ASN A 148 26.90 5.52 -8.77
C ASN A 148 27.81 4.54 -8.02
N HIS A 149 27.58 4.34 -6.72
CA HIS A 149 28.38 3.42 -5.91
C HIS A 149 28.28 1.97 -6.40
N LEU A 150 27.08 1.52 -6.76
CA LEU A 150 26.88 0.19 -7.32
C LEU A 150 27.66 0.02 -8.63
N ILE A 151 27.52 0.96 -9.57
CA ILE A 151 28.20 0.89 -10.86
C ILE A 151 29.71 0.88 -10.67
N GLU A 152 30.24 1.79 -9.85
CA GLU A 152 31.68 1.90 -9.58
C GLU A 152 32.24 0.60 -9.00
N LYS A 153 31.59 0.06 -7.96
CA LYS A 153 32.07 -1.15 -7.28
C LYS A 153 32.01 -2.37 -8.18
N LEU A 154 30.88 -2.55 -8.88
CA LEU A 154 30.69 -3.67 -9.78
C LEU A 154 31.62 -3.61 -10.98
N ALA A 155 31.91 -2.43 -11.52
CA ALA A 155 32.88 -2.25 -12.62
C ALA A 155 34.32 -2.62 -12.20
N GLN A 156 34.65 -2.46 -10.91
CA GLN A 156 35.92 -2.87 -10.31
C GLN A 156 35.96 -4.37 -9.92
N GLY A 157 34.89 -5.13 -10.16
CA GLY A 157 34.78 -6.53 -9.76
C GLY A 157 34.50 -6.73 -8.27
N GLN A 158 34.02 -5.68 -7.57
CA GLN A 158 33.78 -5.67 -6.12
C GLN A 158 32.29 -5.60 -5.79
N GLN A 159 31.91 -6.13 -4.63
CA GLN A 159 30.56 -5.91 -4.07
C GLN A 159 30.48 -4.56 -3.36
N PRO A 160 29.31 -3.90 -3.38
CA PRO A 160 29.12 -2.61 -2.70
C PRO A 160 29.11 -2.75 -1.17
N ASP A 161 29.42 -1.64 -0.49
CA ASP A 161 29.17 -1.47 0.94
C ASP A 161 27.69 -1.74 1.28
N THR A 162 27.46 -2.75 2.14
CA THR A 162 26.13 -3.18 2.56
C THR A 162 25.44 -2.16 3.46
N GLN A 163 26.19 -1.38 4.25
CA GLN A 163 25.59 -0.35 5.11
C GLN A 163 24.96 0.75 4.27
N LEU A 164 25.63 1.14 3.18
CA LEU A 164 25.09 2.13 2.25
C LEU A 164 23.80 1.63 1.60
N LEU A 165 23.72 0.33 1.25
CA LEU A 165 22.49 -0.28 0.75
C LEU A 165 21.38 -0.31 1.82
N ALA A 166 21.73 -0.50 3.09
CA ALA A 166 20.75 -0.50 4.19
C ALA A 166 20.06 0.86 4.37
N ASP A 167 20.84 1.95 4.27
CA ASP A 167 20.36 3.33 4.44
C ASP A 167 19.31 3.73 3.40
N VAL A 168 19.41 3.22 2.17
CA VAL A 168 18.54 3.60 1.05
C VAL A 168 17.58 2.49 0.65
N GLY A 169 18.08 1.28 0.41
CA GLY A 169 17.27 0.09 0.11
C GLY A 169 16.71 -0.02 -1.31
N TYR A 170 17.06 0.89 -2.24
CA TYR A 170 16.57 0.86 -3.63
C TYR A 170 17.51 1.59 -4.60
N ILE A 171 17.45 1.19 -5.87
CA ILE A 171 18.15 1.82 -7.01
C ILE A 171 17.29 2.94 -7.60
N LEU A 172 16.04 2.60 -7.93
CA LEU A 172 15.03 3.51 -8.43
C LEU A 172 13.97 3.80 -7.37
N ARG A 173 13.44 5.02 -7.41
CA ARG A 173 12.31 5.42 -6.58
C ARG A 173 11.21 6.02 -7.44
N THR A 174 10.02 5.44 -7.34
CA THR A 174 8.82 5.95 -7.99
C THR A 174 8.28 7.18 -7.28
N THR A 175 7.78 8.15 -8.05
CA THR A 175 7.05 9.31 -7.50
C THR A 175 5.57 9.27 -7.84
N ALA A 176 5.18 8.60 -8.92
CA ALA A 176 3.80 8.34 -9.27
C ALA A 176 3.67 7.05 -10.07
N VAL A 177 2.56 6.34 -9.84
CA VAL A 177 2.17 5.13 -10.57
C VAL A 177 0.66 5.22 -10.80
N TYR A 178 0.26 5.53 -12.03
CA TYR A 178 -1.13 5.76 -12.43
C TYR A 178 -1.70 4.53 -13.14
N GLY A 179 -2.98 4.25 -12.94
CA GLY A 179 -3.72 3.17 -13.63
C GLY A 179 -5.21 3.30 -13.32
N ASN A 180 -5.76 4.46 -13.68
CA ASN A 180 -7.10 4.90 -13.29
C ASN A 180 -7.74 5.82 -14.36
N GLY A 181 -7.48 5.56 -15.64
CA GLY A 181 -8.02 6.38 -16.75
C GLY A 181 -7.30 7.70 -17.02
N LYS A 182 -6.52 8.20 -16.06
CA LYS A 182 -5.83 9.48 -16.21
C LYS A 182 -4.90 9.45 -17.43
N PHE A 183 -4.86 10.55 -18.19
CA PHE A 183 -4.05 10.69 -19.42
C PHE A 183 -4.51 9.83 -20.61
N GLY A 184 -5.70 9.20 -20.53
CA GLY A 184 -6.22 8.33 -21.59
C GLY A 184 -5.72 6.89 -21.51
N ILE A 185 -5.05 6.51 -20.41
CA ILE A 185 -4.73 5.10 -20.09
C ILE A 185 -6.02 4.34 -19.73
N ALA A 186 -5.93 3.02 -19.58
CA ALA A 186 -7.07 2.19 -19.20
C ALA A 186 -7.73 2.65 -17.88
N ASP A 187 -9.06 2.66 -17.90
CA ASP A 187 -9.88 2.72 -16.69
C ASP A 187 -9.84 1.37 -15.95
N PHE A 188 -10.11 1.38 -14.63
CA PHE A 188 -10.04 0.17 -13.82
C PHE A 188 -11.10 -0.86 -14.23
N GLU A 189 -12.25 -0.40 -14.71
CA GLU A 189 -13.35 -1.21 -15.24
C GLU A 189 -12.89 -2.15 -16.37
N LEU A 190 -11.87 -1.77 -17.15
CA LEU A 190 -11.30 -2.62 -18.20
C LEU A 190 -10.47 -3.80 -17.63
N LEU A 191 -10.09 -3.72 -16.35
CA LEU A 191 -9.34 -4.78 -15.66
C LEU A 191 -10.26 -5.74 -14.89
N GLU A 192 -11.54 -5.44 -14.68
CA GLU A 192 -12.43 -6.25 -13.83
C GLU A 192 -12.45 -7.73 -14.25
N ASP A 193 -12.51 -7.98 -15.57
CA ASP A 193 -12.50 -9.32 -16.16
C ASP A 193 -11.10 -9.80 -16.59
N ASN A 194 -10.04 -9.04 -16.29
CA ASN A 194 -8.69 -9.45 -16.65
C ASN A 194 -8.25 -10.66 -15.78
N PRO A 195 -7.87 -11.79 -16.39
CA PRO A 195 -7.59 -13.02 -15.65
C PRO A 195 -6.30 -12.96 -14.83
N ASP A 196 -5.41 -12.03 -15.13
CA ASP A 196 -4.10 -11.90 -14.49
C ASP A 196 -4.07 -10.76 -13.46
N LEU A 197 -4.63 -9.60 -13.82
CA LEU A 197 -4.46 -8.29 -13.18
C LEU A 197 -5.79 -7.61 -12.78
N SER A 198 -6.83 -8.40 -12.48
CA SER A 198 -8.14 -7.90 -12.02
C SER A 198 -8.17 -7.40 -10.58
N LEU A 199 -7.17 -7.75 -9.76
CA LEU A 199 -7.14 -7.29 -8.37
C LEU A 199 -6.75 -5.82 -8.28
N SER A 200 -7.34 -5.12 -7.32
CA SER A 200 -7.00 -3.74 -6.95
C SER A 200 -5.48 -3.51 -6.96
N PHE A 201 -5.02 -2.55 -7.76
CA PHE A 201 -3.62 -2.14 -7.92
C PHE A 201 -2.64 -3.20 -8.46
N SER A 202 -3.09 -4.38 -8.89
CA SER A 202 -2.21 -5.46 -9.35
C SER A 202 -1.38 -5.10 -10.58
N ALA A 203 -1.96 -4.40 -11.57
CA ALA A 203 -1.24 -3.90 -12.73
C ALA A 203 -0.11 -2.92 -12.35
N GLN A 204 -0.39 -2.00 -11.42
CA GLN A 204 0.59 -1.04 -10.90
C GLN A 204 1.73 -1.76 -10.17
N MET A 205 1.41 -2.74 -9.31
CA MET A 205 2.42 -3.53 -8.61
C MET A 205 3.26 -4.36 -9.60
N CYS A 206 2.64 -4.91 -10.65
CA CYS A 206 3.32 -5.64 -11.72
C CYS A 206 4.33 -4.74 -12.46
N ALA A 207 3.92 -3.54 -12.85
CA ALA A 207 4.80 -2.57 -13.49
C ALA A 207 5.99 -2.20 -12.58
N VAL A 208 5.76 -2.02 -11.28
CA VAL A 208 6.82 -1.71 -10.30
C VAL A 208 7.76 -2.89 -10.07
N TYR A 209 7.28 -4.14 -10.09
CA TYR A 209 8.13 -5.32 -9.99
C TYR A 209 9.06 -5.47 -11.21
N ILE A 210 8.53 -5.27 -12.42
CA ILE A 210 9.36 -5.33 -13.64
C ILE A 210 10.34 -4.14 -13.67
N LEU A 211 9.95 -2.96 -13.18
CA LEU A 211 10.88 -1.83 -13.00
C LEU A 211 12.05 -2.17 -12.06
N ARG A 212 11.82 -2.99 -11.03
CA ARG A 212 12.89 -3.49 -10.15
C ARG A 212 13.90 -4.30 -10.94
N GLN A 213 13.44 -5.22 -11.79
CA GLN A 213 14.31 -6.00 -12.66
C GLN A 213 15.12 -5.09 -13.59
N PHE A 214 14.46 -4.13 -14.25
CA PHE A 214 15.14 -3.12 -15.07
C PHE A 214 16.24 -2.38 -14.30
N SER A 215 15.98 -1.97 -13.05
CA SER A 215 16.95 -1.23 -12.26
C SER A 215 18.24 -2.03 -11.97
N LEU A 216 18.12 -3.35 -11.78
CA LEU A 216 19.25 -4.25 -11.59
C LEU A 216 20.03 -4.44 -12.89
N ASP A 217 19.31 -4.74 -13.98
CA ASP A 217 19.90 -4.91 -15.32
C ASP A 217 20.62 -3.64 -15.77
N TRP A 218 20.05 -2.47 -15.48
CA TRP A 218 20.62 -1.17 -15.83
C TRP A 218 21.95 -0.92 -15.13
N VAL A 219 22.05 -1.21 -13.84
CA VAL A 219 23.29 -1.09 -13.07
C VAL A 219 24.34 -2.09 -13.55
N HIS A 220 23.95 -3.36 -13.80
CA HIS A 220 24.87 -4.37 -14.33
C HIS A 220 25.42 -3.98 -15.71
N PHE A 221 24.55 -3.50 -16.60
CA PHE A 221 24.94 -3.03 -17.92
C PHE A 221 25.94 -1.87 -17.82
N LEU A 222 25.66 -0.85 -17.01
CA LEU A 222 26.56 0.29 -16.87
C LEU A 222 27.89 -0.08 -16.21
N ALA A 223 27.88 -0.97 -15.22
CA ALA A 223 29.11 -1.51 -14.64
C ALA A 223 29.96 -2.21 -15.70
N GLN A 224 29.35 -3.01 -16.57
CA GLN A 224 30.03 -3.67 -17.69
C GLN A 224 30.60 -2.66 -18.70
N GLN A 225 29.88 -1.58 -19.00
CA GLN A 225 30.35 -0.52 -19.91
C GLN A 225 31.54 0.26 -19.34
N GLN A 226 31.59 0.45 -18.01
CA GLN A 226 32.71 1.12 -17.34
C GLN A 226 33.89 0.20 -17.05
N ALA A 227 33.68 -1.11 -17.06
CA ALA A 227 34.71 -2.09 -16.74
C ALA A 227 35.67 -2.31 -17.90
N ASN A 228 36.96 -2.29 -17.60
CA ASN A 228 38.02 -2.76 -18.50
C ASN A 228 38.14 -4.30 -18.46
N GLY A 229 37.02 -5.02 -18.54
CA GLY A 229 36.95 -6.49 -18.49
C GLY A 229 36.80 -7.13 -17.11
N ASN A 230 36.74 -6.34 -16.02
CA ASN A 230 36.70 -6.84 -14.64
C ASN A 230 35.31 -6.79 -13.98
N ALA A 231 34.25 -6.46 -14.72
CA ALA A 231 32.93 -6.28 -14.12
C ALA A 231 32.39 -7.55 -13.45
N THR A 232 31.70 -7.38 -12.33
CA THR A 232 30.94 -8.43 -11.66
C THR A 232 29.47 -8.03 -11.53
N THR A 233 28.60 -9.00 -11.26
CA THR A 233 27.19 -8.76 -10.94
C THR A 233 26.99 -8.59 -9.44
N LEU A 234 25.95 -7.87 -9.05
CA LEU A 234 25.57 -7.75 -7.64
C LEU A 234 25.22 -9.13 -7.08
N ALA A 235 25.65 -9.45 -5.86
CA ALA A 235 25.33 -10.73 -5.24
C ALA A 235 23.81 -10.90 -5.09
N ARG A 236 23.28 -12.10 -5.42
CA ARG A 236 21.83 -12.36 -5.41
C ARG A 236 21.13 -11.97 -4.09
N PRO A 237 21.70 -12.21 -2.88
CA PRO A 237 21.09 -11.73 -1.64
C PRO A 237 20.91 -10.20 -1.59
N LEU A 238 21.87 -9.43 -2.13
CA LEU A 238 21.77 -7.97 -2.20
C LEU A 238 20.78 -7.52 -3.27
N GLN A 239 20.70 -8.23 -4.41
CA GLN A 239 19.65 -7.99 -5.41
C GLN A 239 18.25 -8.19 -4.80
N ARG A 240 18.06 -9.28 -4.04
CA ARG A 240 16.82 -9.55 -3.29
C ARG A 240 16.52 -8.45 -2.28
N TYR A 241 17.54 -8.00 -1.54
CA TYR A 241 17.41 -6.94 -0.56
C TYR A 241 17.01 -5.59 -1.15
N LEU A 242 17.38 -5.28 -2.40
CA LEU A 242 16.99 -4.04 -3.05
C LEU A 242 15.55 -4.12 -3.55
N GLY A 243 14.74 -3.13 -3.17
CA GLY A 243 13.39 -2.96 -3.68
C GLY A 243 13.28 -1.74 -4.61
N ILE A 244 12.04 -1.28 -4.80
CA ILE A 244 11.75 0.01 -5.43
C ILE A 244 11.27 0.98 -4.36
N GLY A 245 11.96 2.10 -4.22
CA GLY A 245 11.52 3.14 -3.31
C GLY A 245 10.20 3.76 -3.80
N ASN A 246 9.46 4.35 -2.88
CA ASN A 246 8.36 5.23 -3.21
C ASN A 246 8.31 6.43 -2.24
N ALA A 247 7.99 7.61 -2.77
CA ALA A 247 7.69 8.79 -1.97
C ALA A 247 6.19 9.09 -2.08
N THR A 248 5.46 8.95 -0.97
CA THR A 248 4.01 9.14 -0.93
C THR A 248 3.66 10.36 -0.09
N GLY A 249 2.92 11.29 -0.67
CA GLY A 249 2.32 12.43 0.03
C GLY A 249 0.81 12.30 0.20
N LEU A 250 0.16 13.42 0.54
CA LEU A 250 -1.28 13.51 0.83
C LEU A 250 -2.21 13.02 -0.29
N GLY A 251 -1.72 12.90 -1.53
CA GLY A 251 -2.55 12.53 -2.68
C GLY A 251 -3.26 11.19 -2.57
N MET A 252 -2.75 10.26 -1.76
CA MET A 252 -3.37 8.94 -1.55
C MET A 252 -4.42 8.92 -0.44
N ALA A 253 -4.40 9.88 0.50
CA ALA A 253 -5.32 9.86 1.64
C ALA A 253 -6.81 9.98 1.25
N PRO A 254 -7.21 10.87 0.30
CA PRO A 254 -8.61 10.96 -0.11
C PRO A 254 -9.17 9.69 -0.73
N TYR A 255 -8.33 8.83 -1.32
CA TYR A 255 -8.79 7.56 -1.87
C TYR A 255 -9.48 6.72 -0.80
N LEU A 256 -8.91 6.65 0.41
CA LEU A 256 -9.47 5.84 1.50
C LEU A 256 -10.82 6.38 2.01
N ILE A 257 -11.11 7.65 1.78
CA ILE A 257 -12.38 8.26 2.17
C ILE A 257 -13.40 8.17 1.03
N ARG A 258 -12.96 8.35 -0.23
CA ARG A 258 -13.85 8.36 -1.41
C ARG A 258 -14.34 6.99 -1.83
N HIS A 259 -13.56 5.95 -1.56
CA HIS A 259 -13.85 4.56 -1.94
C HIS A 259 -14.15 3.69 -0.71
N PRO A 260 -15.16 4.03 0.11
CA PRO A 260 -15.35 3.39 1.41
C PRO A 260 -15.69 1.90 1.33
N ARG A 261 -16.38 1.48 0.27
CA ARG A 261 -16.74 0.07 0.06
C ARG A 261 -15.50 -0.77 -0.22
N ILE A 262 -14.56 -0.24 -1.00
CA ILE A 262 -13.25 -0.86 -1.21
C ILE A 262 -12.49 -0.96 0.11
N ILE A 263 -12.43 0.11 0.89
CA ILE A 263 -11.70 0.10 2.17
C ILE A 263 -12.34 -0.85 3.19
N ASP A 264 -13.67 -0.84 3.29
CA ASP A 264 -14.41 -1.81 4.10
C ASP A 264 -14.09 -3.24 3.67
N GLN A 265 -14.08 -3.52 2.36
CA GLN A 265 -13.75 -4.84 1.83
C GLN A 265 -12.31 -5.24 2.18
N TRP A 266 -11.34 -4.34 2.02
CA TRP A 266 -9.94 -4.60 2.37
C TRP A 266 -9.79 -4.93 3.86
N MET A 267 -10.42 -4.14 4.72
CA MET A 267 -10.36 -4.35 6.17
C MET A 267 -11.12 -5.60 6.58
N THR A 268 -12.30 -5.86 6.00
CA THR A 268 -13.10 -7.06 6.30
C THR A 268 -12.35 -8.33 5.91
N THR A 269 -11.75 -8.36 4.72
CA THR A 269 -10.94 -9.49 4.25
C THR A 269 -9.75 -9.73 5.16
N ARG A 270 -9.03 -8.66 5.53
CA ARG A 270 -7.92 -8.75 6.48
C ARG A 270 -8.38 -9.25 7.85
N GLU A 271 -9.43 -8.68 8.42
CA GLU A 271 -9.92 -9.06 9.74
C GLU A 271 -10.46 -10.49 9.76
N THR A 272 -11.00 -10.97 8.63
CA THR A 272 -11.41 -12.36 8.47
C THR A 272 -10.19 -13.28 8.46
N ALA A 273 -9.12 -12.92 7.75
CA ALA A 273 -7.87 -13.68 7.76
C ALA A 273 -7.28 -13.76 9.18
N ILE A 274 -7.31 -12.65 9.91
CA ILE A 274 -6.87 -12.59 11.30
C ILE A 274 -7.77 -13.47 12.16
N ALA A 275 -9.08 -13.37 12.06
CA ALA A 275 -9.98 -14.21 12.87
C ALA A 275 -9.76 -15.71 12.62
N ILE A 276 -9.53 -16.11 11.36
CA ILE A 276 -9.21 -17.49 10.99
C ILE A 276 -7.87 -17.92 11.59
N ALA A 277 -6.79 -17.17 11.34
CA ALA A 277 -5.47 -17.49 11.88
C ALA A 277 -5.50 -17.54 13.42
N MET A 278 -6.20 -16.60 14.06
CA MET A 278 -6.24 -16.49 15.51
C MET A 278 -7.05 -17.57 16.21
N ALA A 279 -7.96 -18.23 15.51
CA ALA A 279 -8.73 -19.36 16.01
C ALA A 279 -7.90 -20.64 16.11
N ASN A 280 -6.76 -20.72 15.41
CA ASN A 280 -5.89 -21.90 15.45
C ASN A 280 -5.20 -22.05 16.82
N PRO A 281 -5.07 -23.28 17.34
CA PRO A 281 -4.42 -23.53 18.62
C PRO A 281 -2.91 -23.28 18.53
N ILE A 282 -2.34 -22.82 19.63
CA ILE A 282 -0.90 -22.67 19.77
C ILE A 282 -0.31 -24.06 20.02
N THR A 283 0.48 -24.54 19.06
CA THR A 283 1.21 -25.80 19.15
C THR A 283 2.72 -25.56 19.31
N PRO A 284 3.50 -26.54 19.82
CA PRO A 284 4.96 -26.44 19.86
C PRO A 284 5.57 -26.10 18.49
N THR A 285 5.07 -26.71 17.40
CA THR A 285 5.50 -26.41 16.04
C THR A 285 5.24 -24.95 15.67
N SER A 286 4.03 -24.46 15.92
CA SER A 286 3.69 -23.07 15.58
C SER A 286 4.47 -22.03 16.39
N ARG A 287 4.84 -22.33 17.65
CA ARG A 287 5.75 -21.49 18.44
C ARG A 287 7.16 -21.44 17.83
N LEU A 288 7.69 -22.61 17.43
CA LEU A 288 9.00 -22.71 16.78
C LEU A 288 9.04 -22.00 15.43
N GLN A 289 7.90 -21.92 14.72
CA GLN A 289 7.77 -21.15 13.48
C GLN A 289 7.61 -19.65 13.73
N LEU A 290 6.89 -19.24 14.78
CA LEU A 290 6.68 -17.83 15.11
C LEU A 290 7.95 -17.13 15.62
N ALA A 291 8.73 -17.82 16.45
CA ALA A 291 9.94 -17.28 17.07
C ALA A 291 10.92 -16.63 16.06
N PRO A 292 11.34 -17.30 14.96
CA PRO A 292 12.24 -16.69 13.97
C PRO A 292 11.61 -15.50 13.25
N LEU A 293 10.29 -15.48 13.02
CA LEU A 293 9.61 -14.33 12.43
C LEU A 293 9.65 -13.11 13.35
N LEU A 294 9.44 -13.29 14.65
CA LEU A 294 9.55 -12.21 15.64
C LEU A 294 10.99 -11.72 15.79
N GLN A 295 11.95 -12.64 15.86
CA GLN A 295 13.38 -12.28 15.89
C GLN A 295 13.76 -11.45 14.67
N ARG A 296 13.30 -11.88 13.48
CA ARG A 296 13.50 -11.15 12.23
C ARG A 296 12.83 -9.77 12.24
N ALA A 297 11.63 -9.65 12.81
CA ALA A 297 10.96 -8.36 12.95
C ALA A 297 11.76 -7.40 13.85
N ILE A 298 12.28 -7.90 14.99
CA ILE A 298 13.13 -7.15 15.91
C ILE A 298 14.39 -6.64 15.19
N GLU A 299 15.10 -7.53 14.49
CA GLU A 299 16.30 -7.17 13.73
C GLU A 299 15.98 -6.18 12.59
N HIS A 300 14.86 -6.35 11.91
CA HIS A 300 14.41 -5.41 10.89
C HIS A 300 14.18 -4.02 11.47
N LEU A 301 13.50 -3.90 12.63
CA LEU A 301 13.29 -2.62 13.30
C LEU A 301 14.61 -1.96 13.73
N HIS A 302 15.61 -2.74 14.17
CA HIS A 302 16.95 -2.22 14.43
C HIS A 302 17.65 -1.68 13.18
N GLN A 303 17.39 -2.26 12.01
CA GLN A 303 17.97 -1.84 10.73
C GLN A 303 17.22 -0.67 10.07
N ILE A 304 15.99 -0.35 10.49
CA ILE A 304 15.25 0.81 9.98
C ILE A 304 15.91 2.09 10.49
N THR A 305 16.34 2.92 9.55
CA THR A 305 16.82 4.27 9.83
C THR A 305 15.76 5.30 9.44
N THR A 306 15.36 6.16 10.37
CA THR A 306 14.47 7.29 10.10
C THR A 306 14.89 8.52 10.91
N ILE A 307 14.66 9.70 10.33
CA ILE A 307 14.92 10.99 10.99
C ILE A 307 13.79 11.36 11.97
N ASP A 308 12.62 10.73 11.84
CA ASP A 308 11.46 11.03 12.65
C ASP A 308 11.62 10.49 14.08
N VAL A 309 11.66 11.41 15.06
CA VAL A 309 11.89 11.07 16.47
C VAL A 309 10.74 10.22 17.01
N TYR A 310 9.50 10.53 16.62
CA TYR A 310 8.31 9.82 17.10
C TYR A 310 8.30 8.37 16.62
N GLN A 311 8.57 8.14 15.33
CA GLN A 311 8.67 6.79 14.77
C GLN A 311 9.84 6.01 15.37
N ARG A 312 10.99 6.64 15.64
CA ARG A 312 12.10 5.97 16.35
C ARG A 312 11.69 5.49 17.73
N GLN A 313 10.92 6.30 18.47
CA GLN A 313 10.40 5.91 19.78
C GLN A 313 9.42 4.74 19.67
N LEU A 314 8.50 4.79 18.70
CA LEU A 314 7.57 3.68 18.44
C LEU A 314 8.31 2.38 18.10
N ASN A 315 9.33 2.44 17.24
CA ASN A 315 10.15 1.27 16.91
C ASN A 315 10.88 0.71 18.13
N ALA A 316 11.45 1.58 18.98
CA ALA A 316 12.15 1.15 20.20
C ALA A 316 11.21 0.45 21.19
N VAL A 317 10.00 0.99 21.39
CA VAL A 317 8.97 0.35 22.22
C VAL A 317 8.60 -1.02 21.64
N ALA A 318 8.38 -1.09 20.32
CA ALA A 318 8.02 -2.34 19.66
C ALA A 318 9.11 -3.40 19.80
N ILE A 319 10.39 -3.02 19.67
CA ILE A 319 11.53 -3.93 19.89
C ILE A 319 11.47 -4.55 21.30
N THR A 320 11.35 -3.73 22.34
CA THR A 320 11.33 -4.20 23.73
C THR A 320 10.11 -5.10 24.03
N GLU A 321 8.94 -4.72 23.53
CA GLU A 321 7.72 -5.51 23.72
C GLU A 321 7.78 -6.84 22.94
N LEU A 322 8.30 -6.85 21.71
CA LEU A 322 8.49 -8.06 20.92
C LEU A 322 9.52 -9.01 21.55
N GLN A 323 10.61 -8.48 22.12
CA GLN A 323 11.57 -9.28 22.89
C GLN A 323 10.89 -9.94 24.10
N THR A 324 10.04 -9.20 24.81
CA THR A 324 9.26 -9.73 25.94
C THR A 324 8.32 -10.87 25.48
N ILE A 325 7.64 -10.71 24.34
CA ILE A 325 6.79 -11.76 23.77
C ILE A 325 7.63 -12.99 23.39
N LEU A 326 8.76 -12.78 22.73
CA LEU A 326 9.64 -13.86 22.28
C LEU A 326 10.19 -14.68 23.46
N GLU A 327 10.64 -14.01 24.52
CA GLU A 327 11.07 -14.68 25.76
C GLU A 327 9.93 -15.51 26.36
N GLN A 328 8.72 -14.94 26.46
CA GLN A 328 7.57 -15.66 26.98
C GLN A 328 7.20 -16.88 26.13
N LEU A 329 7.29 -16.79 24.80
CA LEU A 329 7.02 -17.92 23.90
C LEU A 329 8.02 -19.06 24.07
N ILE A 330 9.29 -18.75 24.38
CA ILE A 330 10.37 -19.73 24.58
C ILE A 330 10.27 -20.40 25.95
N PHE A 331 9.99 -19.62 27.00
CA PHE A 331 10.05 -20.09 28.39
C PHE A 331 8.70 -20.57 28.96
N SER A 332 7.58 -20.30 28.28
CA SER A 332 6.27 -20.72 28.76
C SER A 332 5.99 -22.20 28.52
N SER A 333 5.76 -22.94 29.61
CA SER A 333 5.28 -24.33 29.60
C SER A 333 3.75 -24.45 29.55
N THR A 334 3.02 -23.34 29.45
CA THR A 334 1.55 -23.34 29.59
C THR A 334 0.81 -23.80 28.34
N ASP A 335 -0.38 -24.36 28.58
CA ASP A 335 -1.45 -24.54 27.61
C ASP A 335 -1.95 -23.15 27.18
N ASP A 336 -1.34 -22.59 26.13
CA ASP A 336 -1.58 -21.20 25.71
C ASP A 336 -2.92 -21.00 24.98
N GLY A 337 -3.70 -22.06 24.83
CA GLY A 337 -4.96 -22.05 24.10
C GLY A 337 -4.74 -21.68 22.63
N ASN A 338 -5.26 -20.53 22.20
CA ASN A 338 -5.13 -20.05 20.82
C ASN A 338 -4.51 -18.65 20.76
N TRP A 339 -4.12 -18.22 19.55
CA TRP A 339 -3.50 -16.92 19.35
C TRP A 339 -4.41 -15.75 19.72
N GLN A 340 -5.73 -15.91 19.61
CA GLN A 340 -6.69 -14.89 20.05
C GLN A 340 -6.53 -14.60 21.55
N GLN A 341 -6.41 -15.64 22.38
CA GLN A 341 -6.18 -15.49 23.81
C GLN A 341 -4.81 -14.87 24.11
N LEU A 342 -3.79 -15.21 23.32
CA LEU A 342 -2.46 -14.59 23.43
C LEU A 342 -2.52 -13.09 23.12
N LEU A 343 -3.13 -12.69 22.00
CA LEU A 343 -3.29 -11.28 21.66
C LEU A 343 -4.10 -10.49 22.69
N ALA A 344 -5.11 -11.11 23.29
CA ALA A 344 -5.87 -10.49 24.37
C ALA A 344 -5.00 -10.19 25.60
N LYS A 345 -3.96 -10.99 25.90
CA LYS A 345 -2.98 -10.69 26.97
C LYS A 345 -2.15 -9.46 26.65
N TYR A 346 -1.88 -9.20 25.37
CA TYR A 346 -1.03 -8.11 24.90
C TYR A 346 -1.80 -6.87 24.41
N HIS A 347 -3.08 -6.74 24.73
CA HIS A 347 -3.91 -5.60 24.29
C HIS A 347 -3.40 -4.23 24.78
N LEU A 348 -2.61 -4.21 25.86
CA LEU A 348 -1.98 -3.00 26.41
C LEU A 348 -0.63 -2.65 25.77
N MET A 349 -0.04 -3.55 24.99
CA MET A 349 1.19 -3.26 24.25
C MET A 349 0.92 -2.26 23.13
N SER A 350 1.99 -1.64 22.63
CA SER A 350 1.90 -0.68 21.55
C SER A 350 1.23 -1.24 20.30
N GLN A 351 0.60 -0.36 19.51
CA GLN A 351 -0.08 -0.76 18.27
C GLN A 351 0.89 -1.36 17.26
N GLU A 352 2.14 -0.87 17.21
CA GLU A 352 3.19 -1.42 16.35
C GLU A 352 3.47 -2.89 16.70
N THR A 353 3.65 -3.22 17.98
CA THR A 353 3.85 -4.61 18.44
C THR A 353 2.69 -5.50 18.05
N GLN A 354 1.46 -5.06 18.30
CA GLN A 354 0.27 -5.85 17.98
C GLN A 354 0.16 -6.14 16.48
N GLU A 355 0.43 -5.16 15.62
CA GLU A 355 0.34 -5.33 14.18
C GLU A 355 1.50 -6.16 13.60
N ILE A 356 2.71 -6.05 14.16
CA ILE A 356 3.85 -6.91 13.81
C ILE A 356 3.55 -8.37 14.18
N LEU A 357 3.10 -8.61 15.42
CA LEU A 357 2.73 -9.95 15.88
C LEU A 357 1.61 -10.54 15.02
N THR A 358 0.61 -9.73 14.67
CA THR A 358 -0.48 -10.13 13.76
C THR A 358 0.07 -10.54 12.40
N ALA A 359 0.97 -9.75 11.80
CA ALA A 359 1.59 -10.07 10.52
C ALA A 359 2.36 -11.39 10.59
N CYS A 360 3.15 -11.62 11.64
CA CYS A 360 3.88 -12.88 11.83
C CYS A 360 2.96 -14.10 12.03
N ILE A 361 1.81 -13.94 12.70
CA ILE A 361 0.87 -15.07 12.89
C ILE A 361 0.17 -15.44 11.58
N LEU A 362 -0.14 -14.46 10.71
CA LEU A 362 -0.76 -14.74 9.41
C LEU A 362 0.13 -15.59 8.50
N GLU A 363 1.45 -15.41 8.59
CA GLU A 363 2.45 -16.20 7.86
C GLU A 363 2.41 -17.71 8.26
N LEU A 364 1.96 -18.05 9.48
CA LEU A 364 1.91 -19.45 9.95
C LEU A 364 0.82 -20.29 9.30
N TYR A 365 -0.20 -19.66 8.69
CA TYR A 365 -1.40 -20.34 8.19
C TYR A 365 -1.66 -20.04 6.71
N PRO A 366 -0.69 -20.31 5.82
CA PRO A 366 -0.75 -19.91 4.42
C PRO A 366 -1.97 -20.47 3.69
N GLU A 367 -2.27 -21.76 3.88
CA GLU A 367 -3.40 -22.44 3.25
C GLU A 367 -4.75 -21.82 3.62
N GLN A 368 -4.87 -21.28 4.84
CA GLN A 368 -6.11 -20.67 5.33
C GLN A 368 -6.24 -19.21 4.90
N VAL A 369 -5.13 -18.47 4.98
CA VAL A 369 -5.08 -17.04 4.68
C VAL A 369 -5.17 -16.77 3.18
N ASP A 370 -4.45 -17.54 2.35
CA ASP A 370 -4.36 -17.29 0.91
C ASP A 370 -5.69 -17.49 0.17
N MET A 371 -6.60 -18.30 0.71
CA MET A 371 -7.95 -18.46 0.15
C MET A 371 -8.72 -17.12 0.03
N LEU A 372 -8.31 -16.09 0.79
CA LEU A 372 -8.96 -14.79 0.82
C LEU A 372 -8.37 -13.77 -0.18
N GLU A 373 -7.32 -14.12 -0.93
CA GLU A 373 -6.59 -13.15 -1.77
C GLU A 373 -7.44 -12.51 -2.88
N ASN A 374 -8.49 -13.19 -3.32
CA ASN A 374 -9.41 -12.68 -4.36
C ASN A 374 -10.55 -11.81 -3.79
N ASN A 375 -10.64 -11.63 -2.48
CA ASN A 375 -11.73 -10.90 -1.82
C ASN A 375 -11.44 -9.40 -1.64
N PHE A 376 -10.52 -8.80 -2.41
CA PHE A 376 -10.14 -7.39 -2.24
C PHE A 376 -10.89 -6.40 -3.16
N ASN A 377 -11.61 -6.90 -4.16
CA ASN A 377 -12.46 -6.07 -5.02
C ASN A 377 -13.86 -5.91 -4.39
N ALA A 378 -14.51 -4.78 -4.65
CA ALA A 378 -15.81 -4.46 -4.06
C ALA A 378 -16.71 -3.69 -5.04
N ASP A 379 -18.02 -3.94 -4.98
CA ASP A 379 -19.02 -3.04 -5.53
C ASP A 379 -19.07 -1.76 -4.69
N GLU A 380 -18.81 -0.63 -5.35
CA GLU A 380 -18.73 0.70 -4.75
C GLU A 380 -20.10 1.38 -4.56
N THR A 381 -21.18 0.73 -5.01
CA THR A 381 -22.53 1.30 -4.96
C THR A 381 -22.96 1.65 -3.53
N LEU A 382 -23.28 2.92 -3.31
CA LEU A 382 -23.91 3.41 -2.06
C LEU A 382 -25.41 3.58 -2.28
N SER A 383 -26.26 2.95 -1.47
CA SER A 383 -27.71 2.94 -1.65
C SER A 383 -28.49 3.17 -0.35
N LEU A 384 -29.78 3.50 -0.50
CA LEU A 384 -30.73 3.53 0.62
C LEU A 384 -31.76 2.44 0.39
N SER A 385 -32.09 1.70 1.44
CA SER A 385 -33.19 0.74 1.39
C SER A 385 -34.52 1.48 1.31
N THR A 386 -35.48 0.93 0.57
CA THR A 386 -36.83 1.49 0.49
C THR A 386 -37.58 1.27 1.81
N GLY A 387 -38.42 2.21 2.21
CA GLY A 387 -39.33 2.06 3.36
C GLY A 387 -38.71 2.35 4.74
N ILE A 388 -37.44 2.77 4.79
CA ILE A 388 -36.79 3.16 6.05
C ILE A 388 -37.27 4.54 6.53
N CYS A 389 -37.38 4.68 7.85
CA CYS A 389 -37.81 5.91 8.51
C CYS A 389 -36.62 6.67 9.10
N VAL A 390 -36.86 7.93 9.49
CA VAL A 390 -35.88 8.78 10.18
C VAL A 390 -35.33 8.08 11.44
N SER A 391 -36.18 7.41 12.22
CA SER A 391 -35.76 6.66 13.41
C SER A 391 -34.72 5.58 13.13
N ASP A 392 -34.83 4.89 12.00
CA ASP A 392 -33.93 3.79 11.65
C ASP A 392 -32.52 4.32 11.38
N LEU A 393 -32.42 5.44 10.67
CA LEU A 393 -31.14 6.08 10.42
C LEU A 393 -30.55 6.67 11.70
N ILE A 394 -31.35 7.27 12.59
CA ILE A 394 -30.89 7.76 13.90
C ILE A 394 -30.26 6.61 14.71
N LEU A 395 -30.95 5.46 14.81
CA LEU A 395 -30.46 4.29 15.53
C LEU A 395 -29.15 3.76 14.94
N LEU A 396 -29.07 3.67 13.61
CA LEU A 396 -27.83 3.26 12.93
C LEU A 396 -26.67 4.22 13.23
N LEU A 397 -26.92 5.54 13.18
CA LEU A 397 -25.89 6.54 13.45
C LEU A 397 -25.39 6.46 14.89
N GLN A 398 -26.28 6.29 15.87
CA GLN A 398 -25.93 6.10 17.27
C GLN A 398 -25.08 4.83 17.50
N GLN A 399 -25.33 3.77 16.74
CA GLN A 399 -24.59 2.51 16.88
C GLN A 399 -23.25 2.49 16.14
N ARG A 400 -23.18 3.08 14.94
CA ARG A 400 -22.04 2.91 14.01
C ARG A 400 -21.21 4.17 13.82
N TYR A 401 -21.77 5.34 14.12
CA TYR A 401 -21.15 6.65 13.91
C TYR A 401 -21.01 7.46 15.19
N GLN A 402 -21.13 6.83 16.37
CA GLN A 402 -20.94 7.49 17.66
C GLN A 402 -19.64 8.33 17.71
N TRP A 403 -18.56 7.80 17.14
CA TRP A 403 -17.26 8.47 17.00
C TRP A 403 -17.33 9.84 16.31
N ALA A 404 -18.29 10.05 15.40
CA ALA A 404 -18.51 11.32 14.71
C ALA A 404 -19.49 12.22 15.48
N LEU A 405 -20.48 11.62 16.15
CA LEU A 405 -21.51 12.35 16.90
C LEU A 405 -20.97 13.02 18.17
N GLU A 406 -19.90 12.47 18.75
CA GLU A 406 -19.23 12.99 19.94
C GLU A 406 -18.32 14.21 19.67
N ILE A 407 -18.13 14.57 18.40
CA ILE A 407 -17.25 15.67 18.01
C ILE A 407 -18.03 16.99 17.97
N ASP A 408 -17.57 17.98 18.74
CA ASP A 408 -18.11 19.34 18.67
C ASP A 408 -17.53 20.11 17.48
N PHE A 409 -18.23 20.09 16.34
CA PHE A 409 -17.82 20.83 15.13
C PHE A 409 -18.02 22.35 15.22
N TYR A 410 -18.56 22.88 16.32
CA TYR A 410 -18.55 24.32 16.59
C TYR A 410 -17.21 24.79 17.16
N GLN A 411 -16.35 23.87 17.63
CA GLN A 411 -14.98 24.19 18.03
C GLN A 411 -14.07 24.38 16.81
N PRO A 412 -13.29 25.48 16.72
CA PRO A 412 -12.37 25.69 15.61
C PRO A 412 -11.32 24.59 15.43
N LEU A 413 -10.90 23.91 16.50
CA LEU A 413 -9.89 22.84 16.44
C LEU A 413 -10.38 21.62 15.65
N ASN A 414 -11.68 21.29 15.77
CA ASN A 414 -12.31 20.17 15.06
C ASN A 414 -12.61 20.50 13.58
N HIS A 415 -12.35 21.74 13.17
CA HIS A 415 -12.69 22.30 11.87
C HIS A 415 -11.53 23.15 11.30
N TYR A 416 -10.30 22.75 11.62
CA TYR A 416 -9.10 23.54 11.40
C TYR A 416 -8.57 23.44 9.96
N TRP A 417 -8.52 22.24 9.40
CA TRP A 417 -8.07 22.02 8.02
C TRP A 417 -9.24 22.11 7.02
N PHE A 418 -8.92 22.46 5.78
CA PHE A 418 -9.77 22.19 4.61
C PHE A 418 -8.94 21.49 3.54
N TRP A 419 -9.53 20.50 2.87
CA TRP A 419 -8.87 19.75 1.80
C TRP A 419 -9.29 20.32 0.45
N TYR A 420 -8.35 20.54 -0.47
CA TYR A 420 -8.65 21.07 -1.80
C TYR A 420 -7.82 20.35 -2.87
N ARG A 421 -8.21 20.51 -4.14
CA ARG A 421 -7.43 20.02 -5.29
C ARG A 421 -6.62 21.17 -5.87
N SER A 422 -5.30 21.02 -5.97
CA SER A 422 -4.44 22.06 -6.55
C SER A 422 -4.70 22.23 -8.04
N LYS A 423 -4.56 23.46 -8.55
CA LYS A 423 -4.68 23.73 -9.99
C LYS A 423 -3.49 23.17 -10.79
N ASP A 424 -2.29 23.24 -10.21
CA ASP A 424 -1.04 22.98 -10.96
C ASP A 424 -0.85 21.52 -11.33
N LYS A 425 -1.19 20.60 -10.42
CA LYS A 425 -0.96 19.16 -10.58
C LYS A 425 -2.18 18.31 -10.23
N GLU A 426 -3.31 18.95 -9.98
CA GLU A 426 -4.57 18.29 -9.66
C GLU A 426 -4.51 17.38 -8.42
N GLU A 427 -3.57 17.66 -7.51
CA GLU A 427 -3.32 16.84 -6.33
C GLU A 427 -4.10 17.35 -5.10
N PRO A 428 -4.56 16.45 -4.23
CA PRO A 428 -5.05 16.81 -2.92
C PRO A 428 -4.02 17.55 -2.06
N ARG A 429 -4.44 18.67 -1.48
CA ARG A 429 -3.69 19.50 -0.54
C ARG A 429 -4.57 19.84 0.66
N ILE A 430 -3.94 20.35 1.72
CA ILE A 430 -4.59 20.89 2.90
C ILE A 430 -4.21 22.35 3.08
N GLY A 431 -5.18 23.16 3.48
CA GLY A 431 -4.97 24.55 3.89
C GLY A 431 -5.56 24.80 5.28
N ILE A 432 -5.05 25.82 5.98
CA ILE A 432 -5.55 26.24 7.28
C ILE A 432 -6.75 27.17 7.11
N ARG A 433 -7.89 26.80 7.70
CA ARG A 433 -9.12 27.59 7.65
C ARG A 433 -8.93 28.98 8.24
N GLY A 434 -9.44 30.00 7.56
CA GLY A 434 -9.31 31.40 7.97
C GLY A 434 -7.90 32.02 7.82
N GLN A 435 -6.90 31.25 7.38
CA GLN A 435 -5.54 31.77 7.10
C GLN A 435 -5.18 31.66 5.63
N GLU A 436 -5.57 30.56 4.99
CA GLU A 436 -5.30 30.30 3.57
C GLU A 436 -6.57 30.49 2.73
N VAL A 437 -6.39 30.99 1.50
CA VAL A 437 -7.47 31.11 0.52
C VAL A 437 -7.84 29.74 -0.06
N GLY A 438 -9.07 29.56 -0.54
CA GLY A 438 -9.51 28.33 -1.19
C GLY A 438 -10.43 27.44 -0.37
N GLU A 439 -10.89 27.90 0.80
CA GLU A 439 -11.90 27.21 1.60
C GLU A 439 -13.19 26.91 0.80
N GLU A 440 -13.56 27.79 -0.12
CA GLU A 440 -14.69 27.62 -1.03
C GLU A 440 -14.52 26.45 -2.01
N LYS A 441 -13.31 25.90 -2.13
CA LYS A 441 -12.96 24.74 -2.97
C LYS A 441 -12.77 23.47 -2.15
N GLU A 442 -13.25 23.46 -0.91
CA GLU A 442 -13.16 22.31 -0.02
C GLU A 442 -13.77 21.05 -0.66
N LEU A 443 -13.02 19.95 -0.63
CA LEU A 443 -13.46 18.63 -1.00
C LEU A 443 -14.31 18.06 0.12
N ALA A 444 -15.41 17.40 -0.23
CA ALA A 444 -16.32 16.73 0.70
C ALA A 444 -15.72 15.44 1.31
N LEU A 445 -14.58 15.56 2.00
CA LEU A 445 -13.89 14.47 2.72
C LEU A 445 -14.24 14.44 4.22
N ASP A 446 -15.00 15.42 4.67
CA ASP A 446 -15.39 15.72 6.05
C ASP A 446 -16.56 14.85 6.54
N ILE A 447 -16.46 13.52 6.35
CA ILE A 447 -17.54 12.58 6.65
C ILE A 447 -18.08 12.76 8.08
N ALA A 448 -17.19 12.89 9.07
CA ALA A 448 -17.59 13.10 10.46
C ALA A 448 -18.48 14.34 10.65
N ARG A 449 -18.11 15.47 10.03
CA ARG A 449 -18.87 16.74 10.07
C ARG A 449 -20.21 16.60 9.37
N GLN A 450 -20.24 15.95 8.20
CA GLN A 450 -21.48 15.70 7.46
C GLN A 450 -22.44 14.81 8.26
N VAL A 451 -21.94 13.75 8.93
CA VAL A 451 -22.75 12.88 9.79
C VAL A 451 -23.31 13.64 10.98
N PHE A 452 -22.47 14.46 11.64
CA PHE A 452 -22.89 15.27 12.78
C PHE A 452 -24.07 16.19 12.42
N PHE A 453 -23.98 16.96 11.34
CA PHE A 453 -25.06 17.85 10.92
C PHE A 453 -26.29 17.11 10.40
N LEU A 454 -26.13 15.98 9.70
CA LEU A 454 -27.25 15.11 9.34
C LEU A 454 -27.99 14.65 10.59
N TYR A 455 -27.27 14.18 11.61
CA TYR A 455 -27.86 13.68 12.84
C TYR A 455 -28.66 14.76 13.57
N GLN A 456 -28.15 16.00 13.65
CA GLN A 456 -28.87 17.12 14.24
C GLN A 456 -30.19 17.44 13.53
N GLU A 457 -30.22 17.41 12.20
CA GLU A 457 -31.45 17.66 11.45
C GLU A 457 -32.44 16.49 11.55
N LEU A 458 -31.96 15.25 11.55
CA LEU A 458 -32.82 14.07 11.79
C LEU A 458 -33.52 14.15 13.15
N GLN A 459 -32.84 14.63 14.19
CA GLN A 459 -33.42 14.79 15.53
C GLN A 459 -34.59 15.79 15.58
N ARG A 460 -34.68 16.70 14.61
CA ARG A 460 -35.77 17.68 14.50
C ARG A 460 -36.94 17.20 13.64
N ALA A 461 -36.74 16.10 12.89
CA ALA A 461 -37.76 15.51 12.04
C ALA A 461 -38.65 14.53 12.82
N SER A 462 -39.81 14.19 12.25
CA SER A 462 -40.68 13.17 12.84
C SER A 462 -40.01 11.79 12.73
N PRO A 463 -39.91 11.01 13.83
CA PRO A 463 -39.26 9.69 13.78
C PRO A 463 -39.88 8.72 12.76
N GLN A 464 -41.20 8.80 12.56
CA GLN A 464 -41.96 7.97 11.63
C GLN A 464 -42.01 8.52 10.20
N GLU A 465 -41.44 9.71 9.95
CA GLU A 465 -41.29 10.22 8.60
C GLU A 465 -40.37 9.28 7.80
N THR A 466 -40.80 8.90 6.60
CA THR A 466 -39.93 8.12 5.70
C THR A 466 -38.67 8.92 5.40
N LEU A 467 -37.51 8.27 5.37
CA LEU A 467 -36.25 8.94 5.06
C LEU A 467 -36.28 9.59 3.66
N ALA A 468 -37.02 9.01 2.71
CA ALA A 468 -37.23 9.60 1.38
C ALA A 468 -37.89 10.99 1.45
N THR A 469 -38.96 11.15 2.24
CA THR A 469 -39.63 12.44 2.44
C THR A 469 -38.72 13.44 3.14
N PHE A 470 -37.97 13.01 4.16
CA PHE A 470 -36.96 13.84 4.82
C PHE A 470 -35.91 14.34 3.81
N LEU A 471 -35.38 13.46 2.96
CA LEU A 471 -34.35 13.83 1.97
C LEU A 471 -34.89 14.68 0.80
N LEU A 472 -36.20 14.64 0.51
CA LEU A 472 -36.81 15.60 -0.41
C LEU A 472 -36.85 17.01 0.17
N LYS A 473 -37.06 17.13 1.49
CA LYS A 473 -37.01 18.42 2.21
C LYS A 473 -35.57 18.91 2.45
N HIS A 474 -34.63 17.98 2.65
CA HIS A 474 -33.22 18.27 2.93
C HIS A 474 -32.28 17.57 1.93
N PRO A 475 -32.29 17.97 0.64
CA PRO A 475 -31.54 17.29 -0.42
C PRO A 475 -30.02 17.29 -0.21
N GLN A 476 -29.48 18.25 0.54
CA GLN A 476 -28.05 18.34 0.88
C GLN A 476 -27.54 17.10 1.63
N TYR A 477 -28.41 16.38 2.36
CA TYR A 477 -27.99 15.20 3.12
C TYR A 477 -28.09 13.87 2.34
N ARG A 478 -28.53 13.90 1.08
CA ARG A 478 -28.77 12.68 0.31
C ARG A 478 -27.53 11.80 0.16
N ALA A 479 -26.37 12.41 -0.10
CA ALA A 479 -25.12 11.69 -0.29
C ALA A 479 -24.65 11.03 1.01
N ILE A 480 -24.61 11.79 2.11
CA ILE A 480 -24.15 11.29 3.40
C ILE A 480 -25.13 10.25 3.98
N ALA A 481 -26.44 10.42 3.82
CA ALA A 481 -27.42 9.42 4.25
C ALA A 481 -27.25 8.08 3.50
N ARG A 482 -27.03 8.11 2.17
CA ARG A 482 -26.71 6.89 1.38
C ARG A 482 -25.46 6.21 1.90
N ARG A 483 -24.39 6.99 2.15
CA ARG A 483 -23.12 6.47 2.65
C ARG A 483 -23.30 5.81 4.01
N THR A 484 -23.83 6.54 5.00
CA THR A 484 -23.94 6.04 6.38
C THR A 484 -24.87 4.84 6.48
N TRP A 485 -25.97 4.83 5.74
CA TRP A 485 -26.85 3.66 5.68
C TRP A 485 -26.13 2.45 5.12
N THR A 486 -25.45 2.58 3.96
CA THR A 486 -24.74 1.47 3.32
C THR A 486 -23.62 0.95 4.21
N LEU A 487 -22.75 1.84 4.71
CA LEU A 487 -21.59 1.45 5.48
C LEU A 487 -21.90 1.09 6.93
N GLY A 488 -23.00 1.58 7.49
CA GLY A 488 -23.46 1.14 8.81
C GLY A 488 -23.80 -0.35 8.84
N GLN A 489 -24.15 -0.92 7.69
CA GLN A 489 -24.43 -2.34 7.49
C GLN A 489 -23.20 -3.15 7.04
N CYS A 490 -22.10 -2.49 6.70
CA CYS A 490 -20.83 -3.15 6.44
C CYS A 490 -20.19 -3.68 7.73
N ALA A 491 -19.31 -4.68 7.59
CA ALA A 491 -18.58 -5.22 8.73
C ALA A 491 -17.67 -4.18 9.38
N MET A 492 -16.83 -3.48 8.60
CA MET A 492 -15.88 -2.47 9.10
C MET A 492 -16.41 -1.04 8.91
N GLY A 493 -17.00 -0.73 7.76
CA GLY A 493 -17.61 0.57 7.47
C GLY A 493 -16.60 1.70 7.27
N ASP A 494 -16.91 2.89 7.81
CA ASP A 494 -16.09 4.10 7.64
C ASP A 494 -14.81 4.09 8.50
N ILE A 495 -13.75 4.71 7.98
CA ILE A 495 -12.61 5.10 8.82
C ILE A 495 -13.08 6.14 9.83
N GLN A 496 -12.81 5.90 11.11
CA GLN A 496 -13.29 6.72 12.22
C GLN A 496 -12.35 7.90 12.46
N ILE A 497 -12.39 8.88 11.55
CA ILE A 497 -11.47 10.01 11.52
C ILE A 497 -12.20 11.34 11.31
N ASN A 498 -11.82 12.35 12.09
CA ASN A 498 -12.08 13.74 11.71
C ASN A 498 -10.88 14.29 10.93
N ILE A 499 -10.98 14.24 9.60
CA ILE A 499 -9.87 14.69 8.74
C ILE A 499 -9.65 16.22 8.75
N LEU A 500 -10.55 16.97 9.39
CA LEU A 500 -10.43 18.42 9.54
C LEU A 500 -9.78 18.84 10.87
N ASP A 501 -9.60 17.91 11.81
CA ASP A 501 -9.04 18.21 13.13
C ASP A 501 -7.58 18.65 13.05
N LYS A 502 -7.21 19.66 13.84
CA LYS A 502 -5.86 20.24 13.88
C LYS A 502 -4.77 19.20 14.13
N HIS A 503 -5.04 18.20 14.97
CA HIS A 503 -4.11 17.17 15.40
C HIS A 503 -4.19 15.89 14.58
N THR A 504 -5.10 15.80 13.61
CA THR A 504 -5.13 14.67 12.69
C THR A 504 -3.84 14.58 11.90
N LEU A 505 -3.29 13.37 11.85
CA LEU A 505 -2.10 13.03 11.07
C LEU A 505 -2.51 12.20 9.84
N PRO A 506 -2.62 12.81 8.63
CA PRO A 506 -3.01 12.09 7.42
C PRO A 506 -2.08 10.93 7.07
N ILE A 507 -0.84 10.97 7.56
CA ILE A 507 0.16 9.91 7.38
C ILE A 507 -0.35 8.53 7.84
N HIS A 508 -1.25 8.46 8.82
CA HIS A 508 -1.86 7.19 9.24
C HIS A 508 -2.65 6.52 8.11
N LEU A 509 -3.39 7.32 7.32
CA LEU A 509 -4.12 6.83 6.15
C LEU A 509 -3.16 6.37 5.04
N LEU A 510 -2.07 7.10 4.85
CA LEU A 510 -1.03 6.75 3.88
C LEU A 510 -0.39 5.40 4.25
N ARG A 511 0.01 5.24 5.52
CA ARG A 511 0.61 4.00 6.04
C ARG A 511 -0.33 2.81 5.88
N CYS A 512 -1.61 2.96 6.21
CA CYS A 512 -2.62 1.92 6.00
C CYS A 512 -2.64 1.41 4.56
N LYS A 513 -2.80 2.31 3.58
CA LYS A 513 -2.86 1.93 2.17
C LYS A 513 -1.54 1.33 1.67
N LEU A 514 -0.41 1.89 2.09
CA LEU A 514 0.91 1.39 1.71
C LEU A 514 1.21 0.01 2.34
N ALA A 515 0.73 -0.27 3.55
CA ALA A 515 0.83 -1.60 4.16
C ALA A 515 -0.01 -2.64 3.40
N ILE A 516 -1.22 -2.27 2.95
CA ILE A 516 -2.06 -3.12 2.10
C ILE A 516 -1.40 -3.35 0.73
N PHE A 517 -0.74 -2.35 0.16
CA PHE A 517 0.05 -2.57 -1.05
C PHE A 517 1.21 -3.54 -0.77
N GLY A 518 1.81 -3.45 0.41
CA GLY A 518 2.90 -4.31 0.88
C GLY A 518 4.25 -3.59 0.92
N ALA A 519 4.22 -2.30 1.19
CA ALA A 519 5.42 -1.51 1.40
C ALA A 519 6.06 -1.83 2.77
N THR A 520 7.37 -1.62 2.85
CA THR A 520 8.17 -1.72 4.08
C THR A 520 8.97 -0.44 4.32
N LYS A 521 9.74 -0.42 5.43
CA LYS A 521 10.62 0.70 5.81
C LYS A 521 9.89 2.05 5.81
N PHE A 522 8.79 2.12 6.55
CA PHE A 522 8.04 3.36 6.71
C PHE A 522 8.91 4.43 7.39
N ASP A 523 9.26 5.45 6.62
CA ASP A 523 10.17 6.51 7.01
C ASP A 523 9.48 7.87 6.81
N PRO A 524 8.73 8.33 7.83
CA PRO A 524 8.11 9.66 7.83
C PRO A 524 9.16 10.75 7.62
N ARG A 525 8.85 11.68 6.72
CA ARG A 525 9.69 12.86 6.46
C ARG A 525 9.02 14.16 6.91
N SER A 526 7.73 14.09 7.19
CA SER A 526 6.90 15.09 7.89
C SER A 526 5.59 14.43 8.32
N ASP A 527 4.67 15.21 8.88
CA ASP A 527 3.27 14.86 9.13
C ASP A 527 2.44 14.54 7.86
N ARG A 528 2.95 14.89 6.67
CA ARG A 528 2.20 14.88 5.40
C ARG A 528 2.74 13.93 4.34
N TRP A 529 3.95 13.39 4.51
CA TRP A 529 4.54 12.47 3.55
C TRP A 529 5.60 11.57 4.17
N LEU A 530 5.78 10.41 3.55
CA LEU A 530 6.73 9.38 3.97
C LEU A 530 7.39 8.69 2.77
N ARG A 531 8.52 8.06 3.04
CA ARG A 531 9.18 7.13 2.13
C ARG A 531 8.92 5.70 2.56
N VAL A 532 8.82 4.81 1.59
CA VAL A 532 8.67 3.36 1.77
C VAL A 532 9.44 2.62 0.67
N THR A 533 9.56 1.31 0.80
CA THR A 533 10.14 0.43 -0.22
C THR A 533 9.17 -0.69 -0.57
N PHE A 534 8.94 -0.91 -1.87
CA PHE A 534 8.19 -2.05 -2.40
C PHE A 534 9.12 -3.18 -2.85
N PHE A 535 8.64 -4.42 -2.80
CA PHE A 535 9.35 -5.63 -3.23
C PHE A 535 10.71 -5.84 -2.55
N GLN A 536 10.93 -5.21 -1.40
CA GLN A 536 12.16 -5.40 -0.64
C GLN A 536 12.18 -6.80 -0.05
N GLY A 537 13.19 -7.60 -0.39
CA GLY A 537 13.29 -9.01 -0.01
C GLY A 537 12.55 -9.97 -0.94
N ALA A 538 11.77 -9.49 -1.91
CA ALA A 538 11.06 -10.35 -2.86
C ALA A 538 12.04 -11.12 -3.78
N PRO A 539 11.66 -12.32 -4.25
CA PRO A 539 12.47 -13.09 -5.19
C PRO A 539 12.78 -12.32 -6.48
N LEU A 540 13.87 -12.69 -7.14
CA LEU A 540 14.20 -12.19 -8.48
C LEU A 540 13.30 -12.84 -9.53
N SER A 541 13.20 -12.25 -10.72
CA SER A 541 12.25 -12.70 -11.75
C SER A 541 12.54 -14.11 -12.28
N ASP A 542 13.78 -14.59 -12.14
CA ASP A 542 14.25 -15.92 -12.55
C ASP A 542 14.21 -16.96 -11.41
N GLU A 543 13.80 -16.58 -10.20
CA GLU A 543 13.71 -17.45 -9.01
C GLU A 543 12.39 -17.26 -8.24
N LEU A 544 11.30 -16.93 -8.95
CA LEU A 544 10.00 -16.71 -8.33
C LEU A 544 9.54 -17.90 -7.48
N HIS A 545 9.20 -17.62 -6.22
CA HIS A 545 8.64 -18.58 -5.28
C HIS A 545 7.55 -17.91 -4.43
N PRO A 546 6.57 -18.68 -3.90
CA PRO A 546 5.48 -18.13 -3.10
C PRO A 546 5.89 -17.79 -1.65
N ASP A 547 7.04 -18.30 -1.19
CA ASP A 547 7.48 -18.23 0.21
C ASP A 547 8.08 -16.89 0.63
N GLU A 548 8.24 -16.70 1.93
CA GLU A 548 8.03 -15.41 2.58
C GLU A 548 9.23 -14.48 2.65
N TRP A 549 8.97 -13.18 2.48
CA TRP A 549 9.94 -12.09 2.66
C TRP A 549 9.43 -11.01 3.60
N LEU A 550 8.67 -11.40 4.63
CA LEU A 550 8.28 -10.48 5.71
C LEU A 550 9.53 -9.92 6.41
N PHE A 551 9.51 -8.64 6.79
CA PHE A 551 10.62 -7.96 7.50
C PHE A 551 12.02 -8.23 6.91
N PRO A 552 12.33 -7.73 5.70
CA PRO A 552 13.58 -8.02 5.02
C PRO A 552 14.81 -7.53 5.81
N LEU A 553 15.79 -8.42 5.98
CA LEU A 553 17.05 -8.13 6.67
C LEU A 553 18.18 -7.87 5.68
N LEU A 554 19.11 -7.00 6.07
CA LEU A 554 20.37 -6.81 5.36
C LEU A 554 21.16 -8.13 5.37
N PRO A 555 21.61 -8.64 4.20
CA PRO A 555 22.41 -9.86 4.16
C PRO A 555 23.75 -9.68 4.87
N THR A 556 24.02 -10.50 5.89
CA THR A 556 25.30 -10.60 6.57
C THR A 556 26.13 -11.70 5.90
N THR A 557 27.08 -11.33 5.05
CA THR A 557 27.93 -12.23 4.21
C THR A 557 27.26 -12.80 2.95
N ALA A 558 28.06 -13.01 1.89
CA ALA A 558 27.61 -13.48 0.57
C ALA A 558 27.12 -14.95 0.55
N THR A 559 26.99 -15.59 1.72
CA THR A 559 26.78 -17.05 1.87
C THR A 559 25.60 -17.45 2.75
N ASP A 560 24.88 -16.53 3.40
CA ASP A 560 23.75 -16.93 4.25
C ASP A 560 22.47 -17.13 3.43
N ILE A 561 22.40 -18.28 2.78
CA ILE A 561 21.15 -18.96 2.47
C ILE A 561 21.08 -20.14 3.45
N LYS A 562 20.47 -19.91 4.62
CA LYS A 562 19.58 -20.95 5.13
C LYS A 562 18.22 -20.64 4.55
N GLU A 563 17.91 -21.34 3.47
CA GLU A 563 16.54 -21.70 3.11
C GLU A 563 15.87 -22.16 4.42
N PHE A 564 14.94 -21.35 4.91
CA PHE A 564 13.98 -21.86 5.88
C PHE A 564 13.04 -22.79 5.10
N PRO A 565 12.72 -23.96 5.67
CA PRO A 565 11.91 -24.98 5.01
C PRO A 565 10.48 -24.53 4.74
#